data_AF-A0AAC9R4R1-F1
#
_entry.id   AF-A0AAC9R4R1-F1
#
_cell.length_a   1.000
_cell.length_b   1.000
_cell.length_c   1.000
_cell.angle_alpha   90.00
_cell.angle_beta   90.00
_cell.angle_gamma   90.00
#
_symmetry.space_group_name_H-M   'P 1'
#
loop_
_entity.id
_entity.type
_entity.pdbx_description
1 polymer ?
#
loop_
_entity_poly.entity_id
_entity_poly.type
_entity_poly.pdbx_seq_one_letter_code
_entity_poly.pdbx_strand_id
1 'polypeptide(L)' 'MTKYSFELKLKVVQDYDNGVGGCDYLAKKYHVTNAAIVRRWVKAYKELGRLEFSVKDKIQFIQHNSNLMR' A
#
# COMPACT_ATOMS: atom_id res chain seq x y z
N MET A 1 15.84 2.66 -4.92
CA MET A 1 15.22 3.67 -4.02
C MET A 1 13.70 3.56 -4.11
N THR A 2 13.03 3.17 -3.04
CA THR A 2 11.56 3.20 -3.00
C THR A 2 11.08 4.66 -3.01
N LYS A 3 10.47 5.10 -4.12
CA LYS A 3 9.93 6.46 -4.31
C LYS A 3 8.90 6.89 -3.25
N TYR A 4 8.33 5.92 -2.53
CA TYR A 4 7.29 6.12 -1.52
C TYR A 4 7.68 5.43 -0.22
N SER A 5 7.63 6.18 0.88
CA SER A 5 7.91 5.67 2.22
C SER A 5 6.87 4.65 2.67
N PHE A 6 7.23 3.82 3.64
CA PHE A 6 6.32 2.84 4.22
C PHE A 6 5.04 3.49 4.75
N GLU A 7 5.21 4.49 5.60
CA GLU A 7 4.12 5.19 6.28
C GLU A 7 3.12 5.75 5.29
N LEU A 8 3.59 6.28 4.15
CA LEU A 8 2.72 6.76 3.09
C LEU A 8 1.87 5.64 2.49
N LYS A 9 2.48 4.48 2.17
CA LYS A 9 1.75 3.33 1.61
C LYS A 9 0.69 2.83 2.58
N LEU A 10 1.05 2.72 3.86
CA LEU A 10 0.13 2.25 4.91
C LEU A 10 -1.05 3.22 5.06
N LYS A 11 -0.77 4.53 5.12
CA LYS A 11 -1.78 5.57 5.26
C LYS A 11 -2.74 5.60 4.06
N VAL A 12 -2.23 5.46 2.84
CA VAL A 12 -3.04 5.37 1.62
C VAL A 12 -4.00 4.19 1.66
N VAL A 13 -3.52 3.03 2.08
CA VAL A 13 -4.34 1.81 2.13
C VAL A 13 -5.37 1.86 3.25
N GLN A 14 -5.03 2.43 4.41
CA GLN A 14 -5.98 2.68 5.50
C GLN A 14 -7.08 3.66 5.08
N ASP A 15 -6.74 4.77 4.40
CA ASP A 15 -7.73 5.71 3.87
C ASP A 15 -8.66 5.03 2.86
N TYR A 16 -8.15 4.12 2.03
CA TYR A 16 -8.96 3.32 1.12
C TYR A 16 -9.94 2.41 1.88
N ASP A 17 -9.47 1.74 2.93
CA ASP A 17 -10.28 0.84 3.76
C ASP A 17 -11.36 1.60 4.55
N ASN A 18 -11.03 2.80 5.03
CA ASN A 18 -11.95 3.72 5.70
C ASN A 18 -12.96 4.39 4.74
N GLY A 19 -12.91 4.11 3.44
CA GLY A 19 -13.84 4.69 2.45
C GLY A 19 -13.61 6.18 2.17
N VAL A 20 -12.43 6.73 2.48
CA VAL A 20 -12.08 8.15 2.24
C VAL A 20 -12.10 8.49 0.75
N GLY A 21 -11.85 7.51 -0.12
CA GLY A 21 -12.01 7.66 -1.56
C GLY A 21 -11.42 6.49 -2.37
N GLY A 22 -11.65 6.52 -3.68
CA GLY A 22 -11.12 5.53 -4.61
C GLY A 22 -9.61 5.67 -4.88
N CYS A 23 -9.03 4.68 -5.58
CA CYS A 23 -7.59 4.66 -5.88
C CYS A 23 -7.10 5.89 -6.64
N ASP A 24 -7.90 6.45 -7.55
CA ASP A 24 -7.55 7.67 -8.30
C ASP A 24 -7.53 8.91 -7.41
N TYR A 25 -8.49 9.01 -6.50
CA TYR A 25 -8.57 10.10 -5.52
C TYR A 25 -7.36 10.05 -4.58
N LEU A 26 -7.07 8.87 -4.01
CA LEU A 26 -5.95 8.69 -3.10
C LEU A 26 -4.60 8.90 -3.80
N ALA A 27 -4.48 8.51 -5.06
CA ALA A 27 -3.26 8.77 -5.82
C ALA A 27 -3.00 10.27 -5.97
N LYS A 28 -4.03 11.06 -6.26
CA LYS A 28 -3.92 12.53 -6.31
C LYS A 28 -3.63 13.13 -4.94
N LYS A 29 -4.37 12.72 -3.90
CA LYS A 29 -4.22 13.21 -2.50
C LYS A 29 -2.81 13.00 -1.96
N TYR A 30 -2.21 11.86 -2.26
CA TYR A 30 -0.89 11.47 -1.75
C TYR A 30 0.24 11.64 -2.78
N HIS A 31 -0.02 12.36 -3.89
CA HIS A 31 0.94 12.61 -4.98
C HIS A 31 1.60 11.32 -5.52
N VAL A 32 0.85 10.23 -5.53
CA VAL A 32 1.26 8.98 -6.16
C VAL A 32 1.08 9.13 -7.65
N THR A 33 2.14 8.84 -8.41
CA THR A 33 2.21 9.14 -9.84
C THR A 33 1.12 8.41 -10.65
N ASN A 34 0.62 7.26 -10.17
CA ASN A 34 -0.40 6.49 -10.86
C ASN A 34 -1.30 5.75 -9.87
N ALA A 35 -2.61 5.79 -10.09
CA ALA A 35 -3.59 5.02 -9.31
C ALA A 35 -3.39 3.51 -9.38
N ALA A 36 -2.75 2.99 -10.43
CA ALA A 36 -2.33 1.59 -10.52
C ALA A 36 -1.37 1.19 -9.38
N ILE A 37 -0.56 2.13 -8.87
CA ILE A 37 0.30 1.89 -7.72
C ILE A 37 -0.55 1.72 -6.46
N VAL A 38 -1.53 2.59 -6.25
CA VAL A 38 -2.48 2.50 -5.12
C VAL A 38 -3.27 1.20 -5.19
N ARG A 39 -3.79 0.83 -6.37
CA ARG A 39 -4.46 -0.45 -6.59
C ARG A 39 -3.60 -1.65 -6.19
N ARG A 40 -2.30 -1.64 -6.49
CA ARG A 40 -1.38 -2.71 -6.08
C ARG A 40 -1.22 -2.76 -4.56
N TRP A 41 -1.10 -1.62 -3.88
CA TRP A 41 -0.99 -1.60 -2.42
C TRP A 41 -2.27 -2.10 -1.74
N VAL A 42 -3.44 -1.66 -2.25
CA VAL A 42 -4.75 -2.13 -1.76
C VAL A 42 -4.93 -3.62 -2.00
N LYS A 43 -4.60 -4.12 -3.19
CA LYS A 43 -4.71 -5.56 -3.51
C LYS A 43 -3.85 -6.39 -2.57
N ALA A 44 -2.58 -6.02 -2.42
CA ALA A 44 -1.67 -6.72 -1.53
C ALA A 44 -2.14 -6.68 -0.07
N TYR A 45 -2.71 -5.55 0.39
CA TYR A 45 -3.29 -5.45 1.72
C TYR A 45 -4.53 -6.34 1.91
N LYS A 46 -5.41 -6.42 0.90
CA LYS A 46 -6.59 -7.31 0.93
C LYS A 46 -6.20 -8.79 0.90
N GLU A 47 -5.19 -9.16 0.13
CA GLU A 47 -4.62 -10.52 0.12
C GLU A 47 -4.00 -10.88 1.46
N LEU A 48 -3.34 -9.91 2.11
CA LEU A 48 -2.80 -10.08 3.46
C LEU A 48 -3.91 -10.20 4.51
N GLY A 49 -5.01 -9.44 4.41
CA GLY A 49 -6.15 -9.53 5.31
C GLY A 49 -6.88 -10.88 5.24
N ARG A 50 -6.83 -11.56 4.08
CA ARG A 50 -7.32 -12.94 3.91
C ARG A 50 -6.42 -13.97 4.61
N LEU A 51 -5.13 -13.67 4.76
CA LEU A 51 -4.18 -14.47 5.53
C LEU A 51 -4.23 -13.97 6.97
N GLU A 52 -5.26 -14.36 7.72
CA GLU A 52 -5.34 -14.01 9.13
C GLU A 52 -4.05 -14.46 9.85
N PHE A 53 -3.50 -13.52 10.64
CA PHE A 53 -2.39 -13.64 11.58
C PHE A 53 -0.96 -13.35 11.10
N SER A 54 -0.49 -12.12 11.36
CA SER A 54 0.70 -11.80 12.17
C SER A 54 1.20 -10.38 11.86
N VAL A 55 1.34 -9.54 12.90
CA VAL A 55 1.91 -8.19 12.79
C VAL A 55 3.33 -8.20 12.16
N LYS A 56 4.01 -9.36 12.17
CA LYS A 56 5.33 -9.57 11.55
C LYS A 56 5.29 -9.58 10.02
N ASP A 57 4.19 -10.02 9.41
CA ASP A 57 4.06 -10.10 7.94
C ASP A 57 3.78 -8.73 7.30
N LYS A 58 3.15 -7.83 8.07
CA LYS A 58 2.98 -6.41 7.68
C LYS A 58 4.33 -5.69 7.55
N ILE A 59 5.34 -6.06 8.33
CA ILE A 59 6.69 -5.46 8.32
C ILE A 59 7.55 -6.09 7.20
N GLN A 60 7.49 -7.41 7.04
CA GLN A 60 8.16 -8.15 5.95
C GLN A 60 7.70 -7.68 4.55
N PHE A 61 6.41 -7.38 4.38
CA PHE A 61 5.84 -6.89 3.12
C PHE A 61 6.55 -5.64 2.56
N ILE A 62 7.04 -4.76 3.42
CA ILE A 62 7.60 -3.47 3.01
C ILE A 62 9.11 -3.49 2.86
N GLN A 63 9.80 -4.36 3.60
CA GLN A 63 11.22 -4.62 3.38
C GLN A 63 11.46 -5.47 2.11
N HIS A 64 10.57 -6.42 1.79
CA HIS A 64 10.73 -7.29 0.62
C HIS A 64 10.44 -6.56 -0.71
N ASN A 65 9.46 -5.66 -0.76
CA ASN A 65 9.16 -4.85 -1.95
C ASN A 65 10.19 -3.74 -2.26
N SER A 66 11.12 -3.44 -1.34
CA SER A 66 12.27 -2.57 -1.61
C SER A 66 13.40 -3.28 -2.37
N ASN A 67 13.49 -4.60 -2.30
CA ASN A 67 14.60 -5.38 -2.88
C ASN A 67 14.27 -6.06 -4.22
N LEU A 68 13.00 -6.11 -4.63
CA LEU A 68 12.56 -6.77 -5.88
C LEU A 68 12.39 -5.83 -7.09
N MET A 69 12.66 -4.52 -6.96
CA MET A 69 12.69 -3.57 -8.09
C MET A 69 14.11 -3.04 -8.31
N ARG A 70 15.06 -3.96 -8.52
CA ARG A 70 16.32 -3.66 -9.20
C ARG A 70 16.17 -3.94 -10.68
#